data_AF-A0A6A5A2Y6-F1
#
_entry.id   AF-A0A6A5A2Y6-F1
#
_cell.length_a   1.000
_cell.length_b   1.000
_cell.length_c   1.000
_cell.angle_alpha   90.00
_cell.angle_beta   90.00
_cell.angle_gamma   90.00
#
_symmetry.space_group_name_H-M   'P 1'
#
loop_
_entity.id
_entity.type
_entity.pdbx_description
1 polymer ?
#
loop_
_entity_poly.entity_id
_entity_poly.type
_entity_poly.pdbx_seq_one_letter_code
_entity_poly.pdbx_strand_id
1 'polypeptide(L)'
;MELEQAYCHYKLKQVEKALEVLSRIPEPKSKSALHLEAQSHYRLNNFNDSIRIYESLLNNAHASDDTVELKTNLIAAYVAAGRGAELQTRALETEGSYEIAFNKSLVALQAGDVPGSADHLGHADQLCQDSLAAEGYSAAEIDQEAAVIRVQEAYVAQLTGREEHALDIYRRVSKSNVDAGLVAVAHNNIATIQQRSSKDTFDSLKRLRSVSMETLRDKCSSSQHETILANLALVLALMHK
;
A
#
# COMPACT_ATOMS: atom_id res chain seq x y z
N MET A 1 29.87 -7.22 -8.25
CA MET A 1 29.97 -5.80 -7.86
C MET A 1 28.82 -4.98 -8.43
N GLU A 2 28.28 -5.41 -9.57
CA GLU A 2 27.16 -4.81 -10.28
C GLU A 2 25.88 -4.86 -9.46
N LEU A 3 25.61 -5.96 -8.75
CA LEU A 3 24.45 -6.07 -7.87
C LEU A 3 24.53 -5.06 -6.71
N GLU A 4 25.68 -4.97 -6.05
CA GLU A 4 25.91 -4.01 -4.97
C GLU A 4 25.81 -2.56 -5.47
N GLN A 5 26.36 -2.28 -6.66
CA GLN A 5 26.26 -0.98 -7.31
C GLN A 5 24.80 -0.62 -7.66
N ALA A 6 24.05 -1.56 -8.24
CA ALA A 6 22.63 -1.37 -8.53
C ALA A 6 21.85 -1.10 -7.24
N TYR A 7 22.15 -1.84 -6.17
CA TYR A 7 21.52 -1.65 -4.87
C TYR A 7 21.80 -0.26 -4.30
N CYS A 8 23.04 0.25 -4.42
CA CYS A 8 23.36 1.62 -4.03
C CYS A 8 22.53 2.65 -4.81
N HIS A 9 22.41 2.52 -6.13
CA HIS A 9 21.56 3.42 -6.93
C HIS A 9 20.09 3.34 -6.52
N TYR A 10 19.57 2.14 -6.27
CA TYR A 10 18.20 1.92 -5.79
C TYR A 10 17.93 2.62 -4.45
N LYS A 11 18.84 2.47 -3.47
CA LYS A 11 18.72 3.13 -2.16
C LYS A 11 18.84 4.64 -2.23
N LEU A 12 19.57 5.17 -3.21
CA LEU A 12 19.68 6.61 -3.51
C LEU A 12 18.50 7.15 -4.34
N LYS A 13 17.42 6.38 -4.53
CA LYS A 13 16.26 6.72 -5.35
C LYS A 13 16.60 7.00 -6.83
N GLN A 14 17.73 6.49 -7.33
CA GLN A 14 18.14 6.58 -8.74
C GLN A 14 17.75 5.29 -9.47
N VAL A 15 16.45 5.02 -9.54
CA VAL A 15 15.91 3.69 -9.89
C VAL A 15 16.20 3.32 -11.35
N GLU A 16 16.19 4.28 -12.27
CA GLU A 16 16.54 4.07 -13.68
C GLU A 16 18.00 3.64 -13.84
N LYS A 17 18.91 4.24 -13.05
CA LYS A 17 20.33 3.83 -13.02
C LYS A 17 20.50 2.44 -12.42
N ALA A 18 19.71 2.08 -11.40
CA ALA A 18 19.73 0.73 -10.85
C ALA A 18 19.35 -0.30 -11.93
N LEU A 19 18.29 -0.04 -12.71
CA LEU A 19 17.91 -0.90 -13.84
C LEU A 19 18.99 -0.95 -14.94
N GLU A 20 19.62 0.17 -15.24
CA GLU A 20 20.74 0.21 -16.20
C GLU A 20 21.89 -0.70 -15.76
N VAL A 21 22.27 -0.65 -14.48
CA VAL A 21 23.33 -1.52 -13.94
C VAL A 21 22.89 -2.99 -13.91
N LEU A 22 21.65 -3.27 -13.51
CA LEU A 22 21.09 -4.63 -13.50
C LEU A 22 21.05 -5.26 -14.90
N SER A 23 20.81 -4.47 -15.95
CA SER A 23 20.79 -4.95 -17.34
C SER A 23 22.16 -5.46 -17.83
N ARG A 24 23.25 -5.09 -17.14
CA ARG A 24 24.62 -5.52 -17.47
C ARG A 24 24.99 -6.85 -16.83
N ILE A 25 24.19 -7.35 -15.88
CA ILE A 25 24.41 -8.66 -15.24
C ILE A 25 24.08 -9.76 -16.26
N PRO A 26 25.00 -10.68 -16.58
CA PRO A 26 24.74 -11.78 -17.51
C PRO A 26 23.63 -12.72 -17.03
N GLU A 27 22.91 -13.32 -17.97
CA GLU A 27 21.94 -14.38 -17.66
C GLU A 27 22.62 -15.74 -17.43
N PRO A 28 22.08 -16.60 -16.56
CA PRO A 28 20.92 -16.36 -15.71
C PRO A 28 21.26 -15.45 -14.51
N LYS A 29 20.42 -14.44 -14.26
CA LYS A 29 20.54 -13.58 -13.07
C LYS A 29 20.27 -14.36 -11.78
N SER A 30 20.92 -13.93 -10.69
CA SER A 30 20.65 -14.47 -9.35
C SER A 30 19.25 -14.06 -8.86
N LYS A 31 18.67 -14.83 -7.91
CA LYS A 31 17.38 -14.48 -7.27
C LYS A 31 17.41 -13.05 -6.72
N SER A 32 18.49 -12.66 -6.03
CA SER A 32 18.63 -11.31 -5.46
C SER A 32 18.66 -10.20 -6.52
N ALA A 33 19.30 -10.44 -7.68
CA ALA A 33 19.29 -9.49 -8.78
C ALA A 33 17.88 -9.32 -9.37
N LEU A 34 17.15 -10.43 -9.56
CA LEU A 34 15.76 -10.43 -10.02
C LEU A 34 14.82 -9.74 -9.03
N HIS A 35 14.99 -9.95 -7.72
CA HIS A 35 14.24 -9.22 -6.69
C HIS A 35 14.46 -7.71 -6.81
N LEU A 36 15.72 -7.26 -6.91
CA LEU A 36 16.03 -5.84 -7.03
C LEU A 36 15.48 -5.24 -8.34
N GLU A 37 15.52 -6.00 -9.43
CA GLU A 37 14.93 -5.62 -10.72
C GLU A 37 13.42 -5.47 -10.62
N ALA A 38 12.71 -6.43 -10.03
CA ALA A 38 11.28 -6.37 -9.81
C ALA A 38 10.86 -5.18 -8.92
N GLN A 39 11.59 -4.93 -7.84
CA GLN A 39 11.38 -3.76 -6.96
C GLN A 39 11.64 -2.44 -7.69
N SER A 40 12.65 -2.40 -8.55
CA SER A 40 12.98 -1.22 -9.36
C SER A 40 11.88 -0.93 -10.38
N HIS A 41 11.37 -1.96 -11.07
CA HIS A 41 10.20 -1.82 -11.95
C HIS A 41 8.97 -1.34 -11.19
N TYR A 42 8.71 -1.87 -10.00
CA TYR A 42 7.59 -1.43 -9.15
C TYR A 42 7.69 0.06 -8.82
N ARG A 43 8.87 0.55 -8.42
CA ARG A 43 9.09 1.98 -8.10
C ARG A 43 8.88 2.91 -9.29
N LEU A 44 9.10 2.43 -10.51
CA LEU A 44 8.87 3.21 -11.74
C LEU A 44 7.43 3.07 -12.28
N ASN A 45 6.52 2.42 -11.53
CA ASN A 45 5.17 2.07 -11.98
C ASN A 45 5.14 1.11 -13.19
N ASN A 46 6.26 0.44 -13.50
CA ASN A 46 6.33 -0.61 -14.53
C ASN A 46 5.81 -1.93 -13.95
N PHE A 47 4.56 -1.93 -13.47
CA PHE A 47 4.03 -3.03 -12.66
C PHE A 47 3.96 -4.37 -13.40
N ASN A 48 3.70 -4.36 -14.71
CA ASN A 48 3.67 -5.59 -15.51
C ASN A 48 5.03 -6.30 -15.57
N ASP A 49 6.14 -5.55 -15.64
CA ASP A 49 7.48 -6.14 -15.58
C ASP A 49 7.79 -6.69 -14.18
N SER A 50 7.39 -5.95 -13.14
CA SER A 50 7.51 -6.41 -11.75
C SER A 50 6.75 -7.73 -11.52
N ILE A 51 5.49 -7.80 -11.97
CA ILE A 51 4.65 -9.01 -11.93
C ILE A 51 5.35 -10.16 -12.65
N ARG A 52 5.78 -9.96 -13.90
CA ARG A 52 6.44 -11.00 -14.71
C ARG A 52 7.66 -11.59 -13.99
N ILE A 53 8.48 -10.75 -13.37
CA ILE A 53 9.67 -11.22 -12.65
C ILE A 53 9.28 -11.97 -11.38
N TYR A 54 8.36 -11.44 -10.57
CA TYR A 54 7.91 -12.12 -9.35
C TYR A 54 7.17 -13.44 -9.64
N GLU A 55 6.38 -13.53 -10.71
CA GLU A 55 5.79 -14.79 -11.14
C GLU A 55 6.85 -15.80 -11.54
N SER A 56 7.88 -15.37 -12.28
CA SER A 56 9.01 -16.22 -12.61
C SER A 56 9.73 -16.70 -11.34
N LEU A 57 9.99 -15.83 -10.38
CA LEU A 57 10.62 -16.20 -9.11
C LEU A 57 9.77 -17.21 -8.32
N LEU A 58 8.46 -16.98 -8.22
CA LEU A 58 7.55 -17.85 -7.50
C LEU A 58 7.39 -19.23 -8.18
N ASN A 59 7.29 -19.27 -9.51
CA ASN A 59 7.19 -20.52 -10.27
C ASN A 59 8.46 -21.38 -10.21
N ASN A 60 9.61 -20.77 -9.95
CA ASN A 60 10.90 -21.45 -9.80
C ASN A 60 11.31 -21.64 -8.33
N ALA A 61 10.45 -21.28 -7.37
CA ALA A 61 10.71 -21.51 -5.95
C ALA A 61 10.57 -23.00 -5.61
N HIS A 62 11.43 -23.50 -4.73
CA HIS A 62 11.28 -24.84 -4.18
C HIS A 62 10.20 -24.86 -3.09
N ALA A 63 9.57 -26.00 -2.85
CA ALA A 63 8.55 -26.14 -1.80
C ALA A 63 9.08 -25.85 -0.38
N SER A 64 10.41 -25.89 -0.18
CA SER A 64 11.07 -25.53 1.08
C SER A 64 11.47 -24.05 1.17
N ASP A 65 11.35 -23.29 0.08
CA ASP A 65 11.70 -21.87 0.08
C ASP A 65 10.63 -21.08 0.86
N ASP A 66 11.07 -20.15 1.70
CA ASP A 66 10.17 -19.14 2.26
C ASP A 66 9.74 -18.19 1.13
N THR A 67 8.44 -18.19 0.81
CA THR A 67 7.88 -17.40 -0.29
C THR A 67 7.04 -16.22 0.18
N VAL A 68 7.03 -15.92 1.48
CA VAL A 68 6.19 -14.86 2.06
C VAL A 68 6.49 -13.52 1.39
N GLU A 69 7.75 -13.09 1.37
CA GLU A 69 8.16 -11.81 0.76
C GLU A 69 7.81 -11.77 -0.75
N LEU A 70 8.00 -12.88 -1.46
CA LEU A 70 7.67 -13.00 -2.89
C LEU A 70 6.17 -12.82 -3.12
N LYS A 71 5.32 -13.49 -2.34
CA LYS A 71 3.87 -13.43 -2.43
C LYS A 71 3.35 -12.04 -2.05
N THR A 72 3.85 -11.47 -0.96
CA THR A 72 3.49 -10.10 -0.52
C THR A 72 3.74 -9.10 -1.63
N ASN A 73 4.94 -9.11 -2.22
CA ASN A 73 5.31 -8.19 -3.30
C ASN A 73 4.56 -8.46 -4.60
N LEU A 74 4.34 -9.73 -4.96
CA LEU A 74 3.57 -10.10 -6.15
C LEU A 74 2.14 -9.57 -6.07
N ILE A 75 1.45 -9.79 -4.94
CA ILE A 75 0.07 -9.32 -4.76
C ILE A 75 0.04 -7.79 -4.81
N ALA A 76 0.99 -7.11 -4.15
CA ALA A 76 1.09 -5.65 -4.21
C ALA A 76 1.27 -5.15 -5.65
N ALA A 77 2.11 -5.81 -6.46
CA ALA A 77 2.31 -5.45 -7.88
C ALA A 77 1.04 -5.63 -8.71
N TYR A 78 0.28 -6.71 -8.51
CA TYR A 78 -1.03 -6.92 -9.14
C TYR A 78 -2.04 -5.84 -8.76
N VAL A 79 -2.16 -5.54 -7.46
CA VAL A 79 -3.07 -4.50 -6.96
C VAL A 79 -2.67 -3.14 -7.53
N ALA A 80 -1.39 -2.77 -7.52
CA ALA A 80 -0.90 -1.51 -8.07
C ALA A 80 -1.14 -1.39 -9.58
N ALA A 81 -1.13 -2.50 -10.32
CA ALA A 81 -1.47 -2.56 -11.74
C ALA A 81 -2.98 -2.47 -12.04
N GLY A 82 -3.85 -2.44 -11.02
CA GLY A 82 -5.30 -2.54 -11.20
C GLY A 82 -5.77 -3.94 -11.63
N ARG A 83 -4.92 -4.95 -11.43
CA ARG A 83 -5.11 -6.34 -11.85
C ARG A 83 -5.35 -7.29 -10.68
N GLY A 84 -5.64 -6.77 -9.48
CA GLY A 84 -5.83 -7.60 -8.28
C GLY A 84 -6.90 -8.66 -8.43
N ALA A 85 -7.98 -8.38 -9.17
CA ALA A 85 -9.05 -9.34 -9.43
C ALA A 85 -8.57 -10.63 -10.14
N GLU A 86 -7.46 -10.59 -10.88
CA GLU A 86 -6.85 -11.79 -11.49
C GLU A 86 -6.35 -12.79 -10.43
N LEU A 87 -6.12 -12.34 -9.19
CA LEU A 87 -5.67 -13.17 -8.09
C LEU A 87 -6.81 -13.81 -7.30
N GLN A 88 -8.08 -13.43 -7.50
CA GLN A 88 -9.19 -14.01 -6.73
C GLN A 88 -9.31 -15.53 -6.92
N THR A 89 -9.03 -16.01 -8.13
CA THR A 89 -9.12 -17.44 -8.47
C THR A 89 -7.83 -18.20 -8.15
N ARG A 90 -6.76 -17.50 -7.78
CA ARG A 90 -5.48 -18.09 -7.39
C ARG A 90 -5.47 -18.29 -5.87
N ALA A 91 -5.34 -19.53 -5.44
CA ALA A 91 -5.11 -19.86 -4.03
C ALA A 91 -3.68 -19.50 -3.62
N LEU A 92 -3.39 -18.22 -3.42
CA LEU A 92 -2.18 -17.78 -2.73
C LEU A 92 -2.43 -17.92 -1.22
N GLU A 93 -1.79 -18.87 -0.56
CA GLU A 93 -1.92 -19.03 0.90
C GLU A 93 -1.37 -17.81 1.65
N THR A 94 -1.92 -17.51 2.83
CA THR A 94 -1.46 -16.39 3.66
C THR A 94 -0.15 -16.67 4.39
N GLU A 95 0.25 -17.95 4.51
CA GLU A 95 1.47 -18.38 5.22
C GLU A 95 1.61 -17.78 6.64
N GLY A 96 0.49 -17.42 7.27
CA GLY A 96 0.48 -16.73 8.57
C GLY A 96 0.95 -15.26 8.54
N SER A 97 1.24 -14.70 7.36
CA SER A 97 1.62 -13.29 7.20
C SER A 97 0.40 -12.37 7.20
N TYR A 98 0.39 -11.41 8.12
CA TYR A 98 -0.63 -10.36 8.16
C TYR A 98 -0.54 -9.44 6.93
N GLU A 99 0.65 -9.28 6.33
CA GLU A 99 0.85 -8.46 5.13
C GLU A 99 0.18 -9.10 3.91
N ILE A 100 0.28 -10.43 3.76
CA ILE A 100 -0.44 -11.15 2.70
C ILE A 100 -1.95 -11.06 2.92
N ALA A 101 -2.43 -11.24 4.16
CA ALA A 101 -3.84 -11.09 4.49
C ALA A 101 -4.35 -9.67 4.19
N PHE A 102 -3.57 -8.64 4.56
CA PHE A 102 -3.86 -7.25 4.23
C PHE A 102 -3.93 -7.04 2.71
N ASN A 103 -2.95 -7.51 1.95
CA ASN A 103 -2.95 -7.35 0.49
C ASN A 103 -4.11 -8.10 -0.19
N LYS A 104 -4.56 -9.24 0.37
CA LYS A 104 -5.78 -9.92 -0.08
C LYS A 104 -7.04 -9.09 0.11
N SER A 105 -7.10 -8.26 1.14
CA SER A 105 -8.23 -7.32 1.29
C SER A 105 -8.32 -6.34 0.12
N LEU A 106 -7.16 -5.89 -0.40
CA LEU A 106 -7.10 -4.99 -1.55
C LEU A 106 -7.49 -5.71 -2.84
N VAL A 107 -7.11 -6.99 -2.99
CA VAL A 107 -7.57 -7.86 -4.09
C VAL A 107 -9.09 -7.99 -4.08
N ALA A 108 -9.68 -8.28 -2.92
CA ALA A 108 -11.13 -8.40 -2.77
C ALA A 108 -11.85 -7.09 -3.13
N LEU A 109 -11.33 -5.94 -2.68
CA LEU A 109 -11.89 -4.63 -3.05
C LEU A 109 -11.83 -4.34 -4.54
N GLN A 110 -10.71 -4.62 -5.21
CA GLN A 110 -10.60 -4.42 -6.66
C GLN A 110 -11.57 -5.30 -7.45
N ALA A 111 -11.94 -6.45 -6.90
CA ALA A 111 -12.95 -7.33 -7.48
C ALA A 111 -14.40 -6.98 -7.07
N GLY A 112 -14.60 -5.95 -6.24
CA GLY A 112 -15.91 -5.53 -5.75
C GLY A 112 -16.45 -6.37 -4.57
N ASP A 113 -15.67 -7.29 -4.02
CA ASP A 113 -16.04 -8.10 -2.85
C ASP A 113 -15.72 -7.36 -1.54
N VAL A 114 -16.60 -6.43 -1.19
CA VAL A 114 -16.46 -5.62 0.03
C VAL A 114 -16.57 -6.47 1.31
N PRO A 115 -17.49 -7.45 1.43
CA PRO A 115 -17.52 -8.35 2.59
C PRO A 115 -16.23 -9.18 2.74
N GLY A 116 -15.74 -9.79 1.65
CA GLY A 116 -14.50 -10.56 1.70
C GLY A 116 -13.29 -9.71 2.05
N SER A 117 -13.27 -8.44 1.62
CA SER A 117 -12.25 -7.48 2.09
C SER A 117 -12.31 -7.26 3.59
N ALA A 118 -13.50 -7.15 4.19
CA ALA A 118 -13.64 -6.97 5.63
C ALA A 118 -13.14 -8.20 6.39
N ASP A 119 -13.46 -9.40 5.91
CA ASP A 119 -12.99 -10.66 6.50
C ASP A 119 -11.46 -10.77 6.46
N HIS A 120 -10.84 -10.42 5.32
CA HIS A 120 -9.39 -10.39 5.18
C HIS A 120 -8.72 -9.37 6.09
N LEU A 121 -9.33 -8.20 6.32
CA LEU A 121 -8.79 -7.19 7.24
C LEU A 121 -8.86 -7.66 8.70
N GLY A 122 -9.98 -8.25 9.13
CA GLY A 122 -10.08 -8.82 10.46
C GLY A 122 -9.06 -9.94 10.70
N HIS A 123 -8.82 -10.77 9.69
CA HIS A 123 -7.76 -11.79 9.76
C HIS A 123 -6.35 -11.17 9.80
N ALA A 124 -6.10 -10.12 9.01
CA ALA A 124 -4.83 -9.39 9.02
C ALA A 124 -4.57 -8.73 10.38
N ASP A 125 -5.57 -8.09 10.99
CA ASP A 125 -5.43 -7.48 12.31
C ASP A 125 -5.10 -8.54 13.36
N GLN A 126 -5.84 -9.66 13.38
CA GLN A 126 -5.56 -10.76 14.31
C GLN A 126 -4.13 -11.30 14.15
N LEU A 127 -3.69 -11.58 12.92
CA LEU A 127 -2.33 -12.04 12.65
C LEU A 127 -1.27 -11.01 13.05
N CYS A 128 -1.52 -9.72 12.81
CA CYS A 128 -0.62 -8.63 13.18
C CYS A 128 -0.46 -8.54 14.71
N GLN A 129 -1.56 -8.59 15.45
CA GLN A 129 -1.55 -8.62 16.91
C GLN A 129 -0.80 -9.83 17.45
N ASP A 130 -1.11 -11.02 16.97
CA ASP A 130 -0.53 -12.28 17.48
C ASP A 130 0.97 -12.38 17.17
N SER A 131 1.37 -12.07 15.93
CA SER A 131 2.78 -12.16 15.50
C SER A 131 3.67 -11.15 16.23
N LEU A 132 3.28 -9.87 16.25
CA LEU A 132 4.09 -8.83 16.89
C LEU A 132 4.12 -8.97 18.41
N ALA A 133 3.02 -9.41 19.04
CA ALA A 133 3.02 -9.70 20.47
C ALA A 133 3.97 -10.86 20.80
N ALA A 134 4.01 -11.91 19.97
CA ALA A 134 4.94 -13.03 20.13
C ALA A 134 6.41 -12.60 19.95
N GLU A 135 6.67 -11.60 19.10
CA GLU A 135 7.99 -10.98 18.93
C GLU A 135 8.36 -9.98 20.05
N GLY A 136 7.45 -9.72 20.99
CA GLY A 136 7.69 -8.87 22.16
C GLY A 136 7.44 -7.38 21.95
N TYR A 137 6.75 -7.00 20.88
CA TYR A 137 6.34 -5.62 20.64
C TYR A 137 5.32 -5.18 21.70
N SER A 138 5.41 -3.91 22.10
CA SER A 138 4.43 -3.28 22.98
C SER A 138 3.11 -3.01 22.25
N ALA A 139 2.01 -2.91 23.00
CA ALA A 139 0.71 -2.57 22.42
C ALA A 139 0.71 -1.25 21.61
N ALA A 140 1.58 -0.30 21.96
CA ALA A 140 1.73 0.96 21.23
C ALA A 140 2.46 0.78 19.89
N GLU A 141 3.46 -0.09 19.83
CA GLU A 141 4.16 -0.41 18.58
C GLU A 141 3.25 -1.23 17.66
N ILE A 142 2.52 -2.20 18.21
CA ILE A 142 1.52 -2.97 17.46
C ILE A 142 0.43 -2.02 16.92
N ASP A 143 -0.01 -1.04 17.70
CA ASP A 143 -0.96 -0.03 17.21
C ASP A 143 -0.37 0.83 16.08
N GLN A 144 0.94 1.09 16.07
CA GLN A 144 1.57 1.80 14.95
C GLN A 144 1.65 0.93 13.69
N GLU A 145 2.07 -0.32 13.81
CA GLU A 145 2.18 -1.25 12.66
C GLU A 145 0.81 -1.57 12.05
N ALA A 146 -0.20 -1.83 12.89
CA ALA A 146 -1.57 -2.10 12.43
C ALA A 146 -2.30 -0.85 11.91
N ALA A 147 -1.70 0.34 11.94
CA ALA A 147 -2.37 1.57 11.49
C ALA A 147 -2.80 1.50 10.02
N VAL A 148 -2.02 0.83 9.16
CA VAL A 148 -2.37 0.65 7.74
C VAL A 148 -3.63 -0.21 7.58
N ILE A 149 -3.76 -1.27 8.39
CA ILE A 149 -4.94 -2.14 8.44
C ILE A 149 -6.15 -1.31 8.87
N ARG A 150 -6.02 -0.51 9.94
CA ARG A 150 -7.10 0.35 10.46
C ARG A 150 -7.60 1.39 9.45
N VAL A 151 -6.70 2.03 8.70
CA VAL A 151 -7.12 2.98 7.64
C VAL A 151 -7.89 2.27 6.54
N GLN A 152 -7.49 1.04 6.19
CA GLN A 152 -8.19 0.24 5.19
C GLN A 152 -9.56 -0.25 5.70
N GLU A 153 -9.67 -0.65 6.97
CA GLU A 153 -10.95 -0.97 7.62
C GLU A 153 -11.89 0.24 7.63
N ALA A 154 -11.37 1.42 7.95
CA ALA A 154 -12.14 2.65 7.90
C ALA A 154 -12.61 2.96 6.47
N TYR A 155 -11.82 2.64 5.45
CA TYR A 155 -12.24 2.77 4.05
C TYR A 155 -13.37 1.82 3.70
N VAL A 156 -13.29 0.55 4.12
CA VAL A 156 -14.40 -0.41 3.98
C VAL A 156 -15.64 0.04 4.75
N ALA A 157 -15.48 0.60 5.95
CA ALA A 157 -16.57 1.16 6.74
C ALA A 157 -17.24 2.34 6.00
N GLN A 158 -16.45 3.24 5.41
CA GLN A 158 -16.95 4.35 4.60
C GLN A 158 -17.73 3.83 3.38
N LEU A 159 -17.19 2.87 2.62
CA LEU A 159 -17.86 2.27 1.47
C LEU A 159 -19.21 1.61 1.83
N THR A 160 -19.34 1.14 3.07
CA THR A 160 -20.55 0.49 3.59
C THR A 160 -21.49 1.46 4.33
N GLY A 161 -21.25 2.78 4.23
CA GLY A 161 -22.11 3.82 4.82
C GLY A 161 -21.92 4.05 6.31
N ARG A 162 -20.92 3.41 6.95
CA ARG A 162 -20.56 3.60 8.36
C ARG A 162 -19.57 4.76 8.53
N GLU A 163 -19.96 5.93 8.03
CA GLU A 163 -19.08 7.11 7.94
C GLU A 163 -18.58 7.62 9.30
N GLU A 164 -19.42 7.61 10.34
CA GLU A 164 -19.01 8.08 11.68
C GLU A 164 -17.87 7.21 12.25
N HIS A 165 -18.00 5.89 12.12
CA HIS A 165 -16.98 4.95 12.54
C HIS A 165 -15.68 5.12 11.72
N ALA A 166 -15.80 5.30 10.41
CA ALA A 166 -14.65 5.57 9.55
C ALA A 166 -13.92 6.87 9.95
N LEU A 167 -14.67 7.94 10.21
CA LEU A 167 -14.12 9.23 10.65
C LEU A 167 -13.35 9.13 11.95
N ASP A 168 -13.85 8.37 12.92
CA ASP A 168 -13.17 8.21 14.22
C ASP A 168 -11.81 7.53 14.05
N ILE A 169 -11.74 6.49 13.21
CA ILE A 169 -10.48 5.82 12.90
C ILE A 169 -9.53 6.75 12.15
N TYR A 170 -9.99 7.41 11.08
CA TYR A 170 -9.14 8.34 10.32
C TYR A 170 -8.59 9.47 11.18
N ARG A 171 -9.41 10.04 12.07
CA ARG A 171 -8.98 11.11 12.99
C ARG A 171 -7.94 10.62 13.97
N ARG A 172 -8.09 9.40 14.51
CA ARG A 172 -7.10 8.79 15.39
C ARG A 172 -5.77 8.64 14.66
N VAL A 173 -5.78 8.00 13.49
CA VAL A 173 -4.57 7.78 12.67
C VAL A 173 -3.91 9.10 12.27
N SER A 174 -4.70 10.12 11.89
CA SER A 174 -4.17 11.43 11.49
C SER A 174 -3.40 12.18 12.60
N LYS A 175 -3.60 11.76 13.86
CA LYS A 175 -2.93 12.34 15.05
C LYS A 175 -1.85 11.41 15.61
N SER A 176 -1.72 10.20 15.08
CA SER A 176 -0.71 9.23 15.51
C SER A 176 0.63 9.48 14.83
N ASN A 177 1.70 8.98 15.45
CA ASN A 177 3.05 9.03 14.88
C ASN A 177 3.26 7.87 13.89
N VAL A 178 2.65 7.97 12.71
CA VAL A 178 2.72 6.97 11.63
C VAL A 178 3.24 7.59 10.33
N ASP A 179 3.44 6.78 9.29
CA ASP A 179 3.95 7.26 8.00
C ASP A 179 3.08 8.42 7.44
N ALA A 180 3.76 9.47 6.95
CA ALA A 180 3.10 10.68 6.45
C ALA A 180 2.17 10.42 5.26
N GLY A 181 2.46 9.40 4.43
CA GLY A 181 1.58 8.97 3.35
C GLY A 181 0.28 8.38 3.88
N LEU A 182 0.33 7.62 4.98
CA LEU A 182 -0.87 7.08 5.63
C LEU A 182 -1.74 8.20 6.24
N VAL A 183 -1.11 9.20 6.86
CA VAL A 183 -1.81 10.41 7.35
C VAL A 183 -2.45 11.17 6.18
N ALA A 184 -1.76 11.29 5.04
CA ALA A 184 -2.30 11.94 3.85
C ALA A 184 -3.55 11.22 3.31
N VAL A 185 -3.54 9.89 3.27
CA VAL A 185 -4.70 9.07 2.89
C VAL A 185 -5.86 9.28 3.87
N ALA A 186 -5.60 9.27 5.18
CA ALA A 186 -6.64 9.51 6.18
C ALA A 186 -7.25 10.92 6.05
N HIS A 187 -6.43 11.95 5.85
CA HIS A 187 -6.90 13.32 5.59
C HIS A 187 -7.75 13.41 4.34
N ASN A 188 -7.34 12.73 3.27
CA ASN A 188 -8.09 12.68 2.03
C ASN A 188 -9.46 12.04 2.22
N ASN A 189 -9.52 10.90 2.90
CA ASN A 189 -10.78 10.20 3.12
C ASN A 189 -11.72 11.01 4.04
N ILE A 190 -11.20 11.64 5.10
CA ILE A 190 -11.97 12.60 5.91
C ILE A 190 -12.58 13.70 5.03
N ALA A 191 -11.79 14.26 4.11
CA ALA A 191 -12.26 15.31 3.21
C ALA A 191 -13.40 14.84 2.31
N THR A 192 -13.43 13.57 1.89
CA THR A 192 -14.55 13.04 1.10
C THR A 192 -15.86 12.90 1.88
N ILE A 193 -15.80 12.71 3.20
CA ILE A 193 -16.98 12.60 4.07
C ILE A 193 -17.48 13.99 4.51
N GLN A 194 -16.55 14.90 4.83
CA GLN A 194 -16.84 16.21 5.41
C GLN A 194 -17.05 17.29 4.33
N GLN A 195 -18.17 17.23 3.62
CA GLN A 195 -18.56 18.21 2.59
C GLN A 195 -19.98 18.78 2.79
N ARG A 196 -20.55 18.67 3.99
CA ARG A 196 -21.96 18.99 4.25
C ARG A 196 -22.21 20.46 4.61
N SER A 197 -21.17 21.22 4.95
CA SER A 197 -21.25 22.62 5.32
C SER A 197 -20.01 23.41 4.86
N SER A 198 -20.12 24.75 4.81
CA SER A 198 -18.98 25.62 4.48
C SER A 198 -17.80 25.46 5.45
N LYS A 199 -18.09 25.20 6.73
CA LYS A 199 -17.09 24.88 7.74
C LYS A 199 -16.38 23.57 7.41
N ASP A 200 -17.12 22.54 7.05
CA ASP A 200 -16.54 21.24 6.69
C ASP A 200 -15.64 21.35 5.45
N THR A 201 -16.08 22.07 4.42
CA THR A 201 -15.28 22.31 3.22
C THR A 201 -13.99 23.08 3.54
N PHE A 202 -14.05 24.10 4.41
CA PHE A 202 -12.87 24.83 4.87
C PHE A 202 -11.87 23.95 5.65
N ASP A 203 -12.38 23.14 6.59
CA ASP A 203 -11.55 22.21 7.37
C ASP A 203 -10.91 21.13 6.47
N SER A 204 -11.66 20.64 5.49
CA SER A 204 -11.17 19.72 4.44
C SER A 204 -10.06 20.35 3.62
N LEU A 205 -10.21 21.61 3.17
CA LEU A 205 -9.17 22.34 2.45
C LEU A 205 -7.89 22.45 3.29
N LYS A 206 -8.02 22.81 4.57
CA LYS A 206 -6.89 22.94 5.48
C LYS A 206 -6.10 21.64 5.62
N ARG A 207 -6.80 20.50 5.76
CA ARG A 207 -6.17 19.17 5.86
C ARG A 207 -5.47 18.76 4.57
N LEU A 208 -6.12 18.92 3.43
CA LEU A 208 -5.52 18.57 2.15
C LEU A 208 -4.28 19.42 1.84
N ARG A 209 -4.32 20.73 2.15
CA ARG A 209 -3.16 21.63 1.99
C ARG A 209 -2.01 21.37 2.96
N SER A 210 -2.27 20.70 4.08
CA SER A 210 -1.20 20.36 5.02
C SER A 210 -0.36 19.16 4.56
N VAL A 211 -0.84 18.40 3.56
CA VAL A 211 -0.04 17.33 2.96
C VAL A 211 1.04 17.97 2.08
N SER A 212 2.32 17.70 2.41
CA SER A 212 3.43 18.29 1.67
C SER A 212 3.60 17.65 0.29
N MET A 213 4.15 18.42 -0.66
CA MET A 213 4.49 17.89 -1.99
C MET A 213 5.54 16.76 -1.91
N GLU A 214 6.42 16.78 -0.90
CA GLU A 214 7.37 15.70 -0.65
C GLU A 214 6.64 14.42 -0.24
N THR A 215 5.67 14.49 0.67
CA THR A 215 4.85 13.33 1.06
C THR A 215 4.10 12.77 -0.15
N LEU A 216 3.46 13.62 -0.95
CA LEU A 216 2.72 13.18 -2.14
C LEU A 216 3.62 12.46 -3.15
N ARG A 217 4.85 12.93 -3.34
CA ARG A 217 5.79 12.35 -4.32
C ARG A 217 6.50 11.11 -3.80
N ASP A 218 6.90 11.10 -2.53
CA ASP A 218 7.85 10.11 -2.01
C ASP A 218 7.17 9.02 -1.16
N LYS A 219 5.95 9.25 -0.67
CA LYS A 219 5.24 8.38 0.28
C LYS A 219 3.90 7.85 -0.23
N CYS A 220 3.23 8.59 -1.11
CA CYS A 220 1.99 8.13 -1.72
C CYS A 220 2.28 7.34 -3.01
N SER A 221 1.43 6.35 -3.31
CA SER A 221 1.39 5.75 -4.64
C SER A 221 0.92 6.77 -5.68
N SER A 222 1.21 6.53 -6.96
CA SER A 222 0.77 7.41 -8.06
C SER A 222 -0.75 7.63 -8.04
N SER A 223 -1.52 6.56 -7.79
CA SER A 223 -2.99 6.64 -7.67
C SER A 223 -3.44 7.46 -6.45
N GLN A 224 -2.79 7.30 -5.29
CA GLN A 224 -3.09 8.10 -4.10
C GLN A 224 -2.75 9.58 -4.33
N HIS A 225 -1.60 9.86 -4.93
CA HIS A 225 -1.17 11.22 -5.28
C HIS A 225 -2.19 11.92 -6.18
N GLU A 226 -2.57 11.27 -7.29
CA GLU A 226 -3.57 11.80 -8.22
C GLU A 226 -4.92 12.04 -7.54
N THR A 227 -5.38 11.08 -6.73
CA THR A 227 -6.65 11.18 -6.00
C THR A 227 -6.66 12.34 -5.01
N ILE A 228 -5.57 12.54 -4.27
CA ILE A 228 -5.46 13.64 -3.29
C ILE A 228 -5.49 15.00 -3.99
N LEU A 229 -4.77 15.15 -5.12
CA LEU A 229 -4.80 16.38 -5.90
C LEU A 229 -6.17 16.64 -6.53
N ALA A 230 -6.84 15.60 -7.03
CA ALA A 230 -8.18 15.71 -7.57
C ALA A 230 -9.18 16.18 -6.50
N ASN A 231 -9.15 15.56 -5.32
CA ASN A 231 -10.01 15.96 -4.20
C ASN A 231 -9.71 17.38 -3.71
N LEU A 232 -8.44 17.80 -3.69
CA LEU A 232 -8.06 19.19 -3.37
C LEU A 232 -8.67 20.18 -4.38
N ALA A 233 -8.60 19.87 -5.67
CA ALA A 233 -9.19 20.71 -6.71
C ALA A 233 -10.72 20.79 -6.57
N LEU A 234 -11.40 19.67 -6.26
CA LEU A 234 -12.83 19.64 -6.02
C LEU A 234 -13.24 20.48 -4.81
N VAL A 235 -12.51 20.37 -3.70
CA VAL A 235 -12.77 21.17 -2.49
C VAL A 235 -12.60 22.67 -2.78
N LEU A 236 -11.57 23.06 -3.53
CA LEU A 236 -11.38 24.45 -3.97
C LEU A 236 -12.57 24.94 -4.80
N ALA A 237 -13.04 24.13 -5.76
CA ALA A 237 -14.18 24.49 -6.59
C ALA A 237 -15.48 24.66 -5.77
N LEU A 238 -15.67 23.84 -4.73
CA LEU A 238 -16.81 23.94 -3.81
C LEU A 238 -16.79 25.22 -2.95
N MET A 239 -15.61 25.75 -2.63
CA MET A 239 -15.48 27.00 -1.86
C MET A 239 -15.78 28.27 -2.67
N HIS A 240 -15.78 28.18 -4.00
CA HIS A 240 -16.04 29.30 -4.90
C HIS A 240 -17.48 29.32 -5.45
N LYS A 241 -18.37 28.48 -4.92
CA LYS A 241 -19.81 28.50 -5.17
C LYS A 241 -20.53 29.25 -4.04
#